data_AF-A0A7Z0HCX2-F1
#
_entry.id   AF-A0A7Z0HCX2-F1
#
_cell.length_a   1.000
_cell.length_b   1.000
_cell.length_c   1.000
_cell.angle_alpha   90.00
_cell.angle_beta   90.00
_cell.angle_gamma   90.00
#
_symmetry.space_group_name_H-M   'P 1'
#
loop_
_entity.id
_entity.type
_entity.pdbx_description
1 polymer ?
#
loop_
_entity_poly.entity_id
_entity_poly.type
_entity_poly.pdbx_seq_one_letter_code
_entity_poly.pdbx_strand_id
1 'polypeptide(L)'
;MRIMTPILAVTALLCSQVTVAQTQGPMYQINVRGLPMNCTAYSGQPVAIFLNSQLNNIGMANYHNGAPVIMLNPRVASQYSNMVAQWWFAHECAHHALPPQLNNETSADCYAVQQLVQKGVIRRREQLIAFSRELWALPGSPMGHLPGPYRAQNIINCALS
;
A
#
# COMPACT_ATOMS: atom_id res chain seq x y z
N MET A 1 -27.89 12.05 68.57
CA MET A 1 -28.30 12.46 67.21
C MET A 1 -27.13 12.16 66.28
N ARG A 2 -27.22 11.11 65.43
CA ARG A 2 -26.13 10.72 64.51
C ARG A 2 -26.41 11.32 63.14
N ILE A 3 -25.48 12.12 62.62
CA ILE A 3 -25.56 12.74 61.29
C ILE A 3 -24.94 11.75 60.30
N MET A 4 -25.75 11.18 59.41
CA MET A 4 -25.29 10.38 58.27
C MET A 4 -24.93 11.32 57.13
N THR A 5 -23.67 11.31 56.71
CA THR A 5 -23.18 11.94 55.47
C THR A 5 -23.50 11.02 54.28
N PRO A 6 -24.14 11.53 53.20
CA PRO A 6 -24.34 10.72 52.00
C PRO A 6 -23.06 10.70 51.16
N ILE A 7 -22.58 9.50 50.86
CA ILE A 7 -21.51 9.26 49.89
C ILE A 7 -22.13 9.41 48.49
N LEU A 8 -21.75 10.45 47.75
CA LEU A 8 -22.05 10.55 46.32
C LEU A 8 -21.23 9.49 45.58
N ALA A 9 -21.89 8.46 45.08
CA ALA A 9 -21.31 7.52 44.13
C ALA A 9 -21.19 8.22 42.76
N VAL A 10 -19.97 8.58 42.37
CA VAL A 10 -19.66 9.01 40.99
C VAL A 10 -19.56 7.76 40.14
N THR A 11 -20.62 7.42 39.42
CA THR A 11 -20.61 6.37 38.39
C THR A 11 -19.84 6.90 37.18
N ALA A 12 -18.59 6.45 37.02
CA ALA A 12 -17.83 6.69 35.80
C ALA A 12 -18.47 5.88 34.66
N LEU A 13 -19.14 6.56 33.72
CA LEU A 13 -19.58 5.97 32.46
C LEU A 13 -18.32 5.65 31.61
N LEU A 14 -17.92 4.39 31.59
CA LEU A 14 -16.94 3.88 30.64
C LEU A 14 -17.63 3.79 29.26
N CYS A 15 -17.52 4.83 28.46
CA CYS A 15 -17.86 4.75 27.04
C CYS A 15 -16.82 3.85 26.33
N SER A 16 -17.20 2.61 26.04
CA SER A 16 -16.45 1.72 25.16
C SER A 16 -16.33 2.36 23.77
N GLN A 17 -15.16 2.90 23.45
CA GLN A 17 -14.86 3.42 22.12
C GLN A 17 -14.80 2.23 21.15
N VAL A 18 -15.87 1.99 20.40
CA VAL A 18 -15.84 1.06 19.28
C VAL A 18 -14.96 1.71 18.20
N THR A 19 -13.71 1.28 18.10
CA THR A 19 -12.83 1.67 17.00
C THR A 19 -13.34 1.03 15.72
N VAL A 20 -14.23 1.74 15.02
CA VAL A 20 -14.59 1.38 13.64
C VAL A 20 -13.30 1.44 12.84
N ALA A 21 -12.95 0.36 12.14
CA ALA A 21 -11.80 0.36 11.25
C ALA A 21 -12.03 1.39 10.13
N GLN A 22 -11.42 2.56 10.24
CA GLN A 22 -11.70 3.67 9.35
C GLN A 22 -10.78 3.67 8.13
N THR A 23 -11.36 3.99 6.97
CA THR A 23 -10.61 4.43 5.80
C THR A 23 -10.09 5.84 6.06
N GLN A 24 -8.79 6.08 5.87
CA GLN A 24 -8.16 7.38 6.04
C GLN A 24 -7.76 7.95 4.67
N GLY A 25 -8.12 9.20 4.37
CA GLY A 25 -7.82 9.86 3.10
C GLY A 25 -8.95 10.79 2.65
N PRO A 26 -8.82 11.47 1.49
CA PRO A 26 -7.72 11.33 0.54
C PRO A 26 -6.42 12.00 1.03
N MET A 27 -5.29 11.37 0.72
CA MET A 27 -3.95 11.94 0.81
C MET A 27 -3.34 11.97 -0.59
N TYR A 28 -2.34 12.82 -0.83
CA TYR A 28 -1.62 12.85 -2.12
C TYR A 28 -0.13 12.54 -1.99
N GLN A 29 0.33 12.38 -0.76
CA GLN A 29 1.64 11.83 -0.41
C GLN A 29 1.48 11.11 0.92
N ILE A 30 2.09 9.94 1.04
CA ILE A 30 2.15 9.17 2.29
C ILE A 30 3.58 8.73 2.58
N ASN A 31 3.87 8.38 3.82
CA ASN A 31 5.12 7.73 4.17
C ASN A 31 4.92 6.21 4.18
N VAL A 32 5.50 5.50 3.20
CA VAL A 32 5.47 4.03 3.14
C VAL A 32 6.76 3.52 3.75
N ARG A 33 6.69 3.12 5.03
CA ARG A 33 7.80 2.47 5.75
C ARG A 33 9.10 3.30 5.72
N GLY A 34 8.99 4.59 6.00
CA GLY A 34 10.10 5.55 6.00
C GLY A 34 10.29 6.31 4.69
N LEU A 35 9.68 5.89 3.59
CA LEU A 35 9.84 6.51 2.27
C LEU A 35 8.64 7.40 1.92
N PRO A 36 8.82 8.72 1.67
CA PRO A 36 7.75 9.54 1.12
C PRO A 36 7.42 9.09 -0.32
N MET A 37 6.15 8.78 -0.55
CA MET A 37 5.65 8.32 -1.84
C MET A 37 4.37 9.06 -2.24
N ASN A 38 4.29 9.43 -3.50
CA ASN A 38 3.17 10.08 -4.17
C ASN A 38 2.96 9.41 -5.53
N CYS A 39 1.82 9.68 -6.17
CA CYS A 39 1.52 9.13 -7.49
C CYS A 39 0.83 10.17 -8.38
N THR A 40 1.21 10.18 -9.65
CA THR A 40 0.65 11.03 -10.69
C THR A 40 0.21 10.13 -11.84
N ALA A 41 -1.03 10.27 -12.28
CA ALA A 41 -1.57 9.52 -13.39
C ALA A 41 -0.93 9.96 -14.72
N TYR A 42 -1.05 9.13 -15.75
CA TYR A 42 -0.55 9.44 -17.10
C TYR A 42 -1.11 10.75 -17.66
N SER A 43 -2.33 11.13 -17.27
CA SER A 43 -2.97 12.41 -17.61
C SER A 43 -2.37 13.64 -16.89
N GLY A 44 -1.40 13.44 -15.99
CA GLY A 44 -0.84 14.47 -15.13
C GLY A 44 -1.66 14.75 -13.86
N GLN A 45 -2.81 14.08 -13.67
CA GLN A 45 -3.64 14.26 -12.48
C GLN A 45 -3.00 13.61 -11.24
N PRO A 46 -3.02 14.27 -10.07
CA PRO A 46 -2.58 13.64 -8.83
C PRO A 46 -3.55 12.51 -8.43
N VAL A 47 -2.99 11.38 -8.02
CA VAL A 47 -3.78 10.21 -7.61
C VAL A 47 -4.05 10.29 -6.11
N ALA A 48 -5.33 10.19 -5.72
CA ALA A 48 -5.71 10.22 -4.31
C ALA A 48 -5.41 8.87 -3.63
N ILE A 49 -4.91 8.92 -2.40
CA ILE A 49 -4.45 7.76 -1.64
C ILE A 49 -5.33 7.60 -0.41
N PHE A 50 -5.85 6.40 -0.21
CA PHE A 50 -6.64 6.02 0.95
C PHE A 50 -6.00 4.83 1.68
N LEU A 51 -5.92 4.90 3.00
CA LEU A 51 -5.53 3.76 3.84
C LEU A 51 -6.82 3.08 4.31
N ASN A 52 -7.11 1.91 3.77
CA ASN A 52 -8.28 1.11 4.11
C ASN A 52 -7.83 -0.22 4.73
N SER A 53 -7.97 -0.30 6.05
CA SER A 53 -7.55 -1.46 6.83
C SER A 53 -8.51 -2.66 6.74
N GLN A 54 -9.65 -2.50 6.05
CA GLN A 54 -10.64 -3.55 5.75
C GLN A 54 -10.52 -4.10 4.32
N LEU A 55 -9.57 -3.59 3.52
CA LEU A 55 -9.32 -4.12 2.17
C LEU A 55 -8.77 -5.55 2.27
N ASN A 56 -9.35 -6.52 1.57
CA ASN A 56 -8.89 -7.92 1.60
C ASN A 56 -7.54 -8.16 0.87
N ASN A 57 -6.94 -7.11 0.33
CA ASN A 57 -5.69 -7.10 -0.41
C ASN A 57 -4.73 -6.07 0.20
N ILE A 58 -3.44 -6.14 -0.14
CA ILE A 58 -2.44 -5.16 0.30
C ILE A 58 -2.63 -3.80 -0.38
N GLY A 59 -3.09 -3.79 -1.63
CA GLY A 59 -3.28 -2.58 -2.43
C GLY A 59 -4.34 -2.80 -3.53
N MET A 60 -4.86 -1.70 -4.05
CA MET A 60 -5.72 -1.66 -5.23
C MET A 60 -5.71 -0.27 -5.87
N ALA A 61 -5.52 -0.22 -7.19
CA ALA A 61 -5.81 0.93 -8.03
C ALA A 61 -7.27 0.91 -8.51
N ASN A 62 -7.98 2.03 -8.40
CA ASN A 62 -9.37 2.15 -8.86
C ASN A 62 -9.70 3.61 -9.27
N TYR A 63 -10.93 3.86 -9.69
CA TYR A 63 -11.46 5.18 -9.97
C TYR A 63 -12.68 5.47 -9.09
N HIS A 64 -12.72 6.63 -8.45
CA HIS A 64 -13.87 7.11 -7.69
C HIS A 64 -14.39 8.40 -8.34
N ASN A 65 -15.64 8.40 -8.83
CA ASN A 65 -16.22 9.53 -9.57
C ASN A 65 -15.34 10.02 -10.73
N GLY A 66 -14.67 9.10 -11.42
CA GLY A 66 -13.75 9.41 -12.54
C GLY A 66 -12.36 9.90 -12.13
N ALA A 67 -12.09 10.13 -10.85
CA ALA A 67 -10.76 10.48 -10.35
C ALA A 67 -9.95 9.21 -9.98
N PRO A 68 -8.65 9.16 -10.31
CA PRO A 68 -7.81 8.01 -10.00
C PRO A 68 -7.54 7.92 -8.49
N VAL A 69 -7.65 6.71 -7.93
CA VAL A 69 -7.40 6.44 -6.51
C VAL A 69 -6.54 5.20 -6.30
N ILE A 70 -5.76 5.20 -5.23
CA ILE A 70 -5.06 4.03 -4.68
C ILE A 70 -5.60 3.78 -3.28
N MET A 71 -6.01 2.54 -3.01
CA MET A 71 -6.37 2.06 -1.68
C MET A 71 -5.30 1.10 -1.18
N LEU A 72 -4.82 1.28 0.04
CA LEU A 72 -3.79 0.43 0.65
C LEU A 72 -4.29 -0.14 1.96
N ASN A 73 -3.98 -1.40 2.24
CA ASN A 73 -4.21 -1.98 3.56
C ASN A 73 -2.95 -1.89 4.42
N PRO A 74 -2.87 -0.97 5.40
CA PRO A 74 -1.71 -0.88 6.28
C PRO A 74 -1.52 -2.12 7.16
N ARG A 75 -2.59 -2.87 7.48
CA ARG A 75 -2.48 -4.12 8.26
C ARG A 75 -1.78 -5.21 7.44
N VAL A 76 -2.20 -5.41 6.20
CA VAL A 76 -1.57 -6.42 5.32
C VAL A 76 -0.15 -5.97 4.93
N ALA A 77 0.04 -4.71 4.55
CA ALA A 77 1.37 -4.18 4.24
C ALA A 77 2.36 -4.32 5.41
N SER A 78 1.88 -4.31 6.65
CA SER A 78 2.72 -4.46 7.84
C SER A 78 3.34 -5.85 8.01
N GLN A 79 2.78 -6.87 7.36
CA GLN A 79 3.23 -8.27 7.40
C GLN A 79 4.43 -8.55 6.49
N TYR A 80 4.72 -7.63 5.57
CA TYR A 80 5.81 -7.76 4.60
C TYR A 80 6.96 -6.80 4.91
N SER A 81 8.10 -7.02 4.26
CA SER A 81 9.24 -6.13 4.38
C SER A 81 8.92 -4.71 3.91
N ASN A 82 9.75 -3.76 4.34
CA ASN A 82 9.62 -2.37 3.90
C ASN A 82 9.67 -2.26 2.37
N MET A 83 10.50 -3.07 1.71
CA MET A 83 10.67 -3.03 0.26
C MET A 83 9.44 -3.56 -0.47
N VAL A 84 8.81 -4.65 0.01
CA VAL A 84 7.55 -5.14 -0.56
C VAL A 84 6.44 -4.11 -0.42
N ALA A 85 6.28 -3.49 0.75
CA ALA A 85 5.26 -2.47 0.95
C ALA A 85 5.45 -1.24 0.03
N GLN A 86 6.70 -0.78 -0.11
CA GLN A 86 7.05 0.34 -1.01
C GLN A 86 6.85 -0.04 -2.48
N TRP A 87 7.25 -1.24 -2.88
CA TRP A 87 7.02 -1.76 -4.22
C TRP A 87 5.53 -1.85 -4.53
N TRP A 88 4.73 -2.36 -3.60
CA TRP A 88 3.30 -2.50 -3.83
C TRP A 88 2.62 -1.17 -4.05
N PHE A 89 3.00 -0.13 -3.29
CA PHE A 89 2.55 1.23 -3.57
C PHE A 89 2.89 1.66 -5.00
N ALA A 90 4.15 1.47 -5.42
CA ALA A 90 4.59 1.86 -6.74
C ALA A 90 3.90 1.05 -7.85
N HIS A 91 3.54 -0.20 -7.58
CA HIS A 91 2.78 -1.07 -8.47
C HIS A 91 1.35 -0.56 -8.65
N GLU A 92 0.62 -0.27 -7.56
CA GLU A 92 -0.71 0.34 -7.67
C GLU A 92 -0.66 1.71 -8.37
N CYS A 93 0.42 2.46 -8.17
CA CYS A 93 0.63 3.71 -8.89
C CYS A 93 0.82 3.50 -10.40
N ALA A 94 1.51 2.43 -10.81
CA ALA A 94 1.74 2.13 -12.21
C ALA A 94 0.44 1.98 -13.00
N HIS A 95 -0.60 1.41 -12.38
CA HIS A 95 -1.92 1.28 -13.00
C HIS A 95 -2.61 2.61 -13.31
N HIS A 96 -2.13 3.72 -12.76
CA HIS A 96 -2.55 5.07 -13.14
C HIS A 96 -1.50 5.81 -13.96
N ALA A 97 -0.22 5.59 -13.67
CA ALA A 97 0.90 6.33 -14.24
C ALA A 97 1.31 5.86 -15.65
N LEU A 98 1.07 4.59 -15.98
CA LEU A 98 1.39 4.03 -17.29
C LEU A 98 0.34 4.46 -18.34
N PRO A 99 0.76 4.65 -19.61
CA PRO A 99 -0.17 4.77 -20.72
C PRO A 99 -1.14 3.58 -20.75
N PRO A 100 -2.43 3.76 -21.09
CA PRO A 100 -3.41 2.68 -21.07
C PRO A 100 -2.99 1.43 -21.86
N GLN A 101 -2.24 1.59 -22.95
CA GLN A 101 -1.79 0.48 -23.80
C GLN A 101 -0.70 -0.38 -23.14
N LEU A 102 0.01 0.16 -22.15
CA LEU A 102 1.04 -0.52 -21.37
C LEU A 102 0.54 -0.93 -19.98
N ASN A 103 -0.71 -0.61 -19.63
CA ASN A 103 -1.25 -0.85 -18.30
C ASN A 103 -1.65 -2.32 -18.12
N ASN A 104 -0.69 -3.13 -17.68
CA ASN A 104 -0.86 -4.52 -17.30
C ASN A 104 0.05 -4.85 -16.11
N GLU A 105 -0.22 -5.95 -15.41
CA GLU A 105 0.52 -6.39 -14.22
C GLU A 105 2.04 -6.46 -14.43
N THR A 106 2.49 -7.02 -15.55
CA THR A 106 3.92 -7.14 -15.88
C THR A 106 4.57 -5.77 -16.00
N SER A 107 3.91 -4.84 -16.68
CA SER A 107 4.44 -3.48 -16.84
C SER A 107 4.38 -2.70 -15.52
N ALA A 108 3.35 -2.96 -14.70
CA ALA A 108 3.21 -2.37 -13.38
C ALA A 108 4.33 -2.82 -12.42
N ASP A 109 4.67 -4.11 -12.43
CA ASP A 109 5.81 -4.67 -11.69
C ASP A 109 7.15 -4.02 -12.12
N CYS A 110 7.34 -3.84 -13.43
CA CYS A 110 8.54 -3.23 -14.00
C CYS A 110 8.66 -1.76 -13.61
N TYR A 111 7.58 -1.00 -13.77
CA TYR A 111 7.50 0.38 -13.31
C TYR A 111 7.85 0.48 -11.82
N ALA A 112 7.25 -0.37 -10.99
CA ALA A 112 7.41 -0.34 -9.55
C ALA A 112 8.86 -0.63 -9.10
N VAL A 113 9.53 -1.63 -9.69
CA VAL A 113 10.93 -1.91 -9.35
C VAL A 113 11.86 -0.79 -9.82
N GLN A 114 11.60 -0.21 -10.99
CA GLN A 114 12.37 0.95 -11.48
C GLN A 114 12.22 2.16 -10.56
N GLN A 115 11.03 2.41 -9.99
CA GLN A 115 10.83 3.47 -9.00
C GLN A 115 11.69 3.26 -7.74
N LEU A 116 11.83 2.02 -7.27
CA LEU A 116 12.67 1.72 -6.10
C LEU A 116 14.16 1.90 -6.40
N VAL A 117 14.60 1.53 -7.61
CA VAL A 117 15.98 1.77 -8.07
C VAL A 117 16.25 3.27 -8.17
N GLN A 118 15.36 4.04 -8.82
CA GLN A 118 15.47 5.49 -8.97
C GLN A 118 15.50 6.22 -7.62
N LYS A 119 14.71 5.75 -6.64
CA LYS A 119 14.70 6.30 -5.27
C LYS A 119 15.86 5.83 -4.40
N GLY A 120 16.76 5.00 -4.93
CA GLY A 120 17.93 4.49 -4.21
C GLY A 120 17.58 3.48 -3.10
N VAL A 121 16.39 2.88 -3.13
CA VAL A 121 16.01 1.79 -2.22
C VAL A 121 16.75 0.50 -2.59
N ILE A 122 16.79 0.20 -3.89
CA ILE A 122 17.59 -0.89 -4.46
C ILE A 122 18.84 -0.27 -5.09
N ARG A 123 20.00 -0.53 -4.49
CA ARG A 123 21.30 0.02 -4.94
C ARG A 123 22.29 -1.09 -5.33
N ARG A 124 22.05 -2.30 -4.85
CA ARG A 124 22.95 -3.44 -5.05
C ARG A 124 22.17 -4.68 -5.45
N ARG A 125 22.83 -5.57 -6.20
CA ARG A 125 22.24 -6.79 -6.73
C ARG A 125 21.72 -7.72 -5.63
N GLU A 126 22.37 -7.75 -4.47
CA GLU A 126 21.96 -8.61 -3.36
C GLU A 126 20.60 -8.17 -2.79
N GLN A 127 20.31 -6.87 -2.79
CA GLN A 127 19.00 -6.35 -2.37
C GLN A 127 17.91 -6.78 -3.34
N LEU A 128 18.17 -6.69 -4.65
CA LEU A 128 17.24 -7.15 -5.69
C LEU A 128 16.95 -8.66 -5.57
N ILE A 129 17.98 -9.47 -5.32
CA ILE A 129 17.82 -10.93 -5.14
C ILE A 129 17.05 -11.25 -3.86
N ALA A 130 17.32 -10.56 -2.74
CA ALA A 130 16.59 -10.78 -1.50
C ALA A 130 15.10 -10.42 -1.68
N PHE A 131 14.85 -9.29 -2.34
CA PHE A 131 13.50 -8.84 -2.66
C PHE A 131 12.75 -9.79 -3.59
N SER A 132 13.40 -10.29 -4.65
CA SER A 132 12.77 -11.25 -5.56
C SER A 132 12.40 -12.56 -4.87
N ARG A 133 13.20 -13.02 -3.90
CA ARG A 133 12.87 -14.21 -3.08
C ARG A 133 11.65 -13.98 -2.21
N GLU A 134 11.48 -12.78 -1.65
CA GLU A 134 10.29 -12.43 -0.87
C GLU A 134 9.05 -12.39 -1.77
N LEU A 135 9.12 -11.74 -2.94
CA LEU A 135 8.03 -11.73 -3.92
C LEU A 135 7.65 -13.13 -4.40
N TRP A 136 8.64 -14.02 -4.57
CA TRP A 136 8.40 -15.40 -5.02
C TRP A 136 7.44 -16.16 -4.09
N ALA A 137 7.48 -15.87 -2.79
CA ALA A 137 6.63 -16.49 -1.79
C ALA A 137 5.24 -15.85 -1.67
N LEU A 138 4.98 -14.76 -2.39
CA LEU A 138 3.69 -14.08 -2.32
C LEU A 138 2.62 -14.86 -3.10
N PRO A 139 1.43 -15.04 -2.50
CA PRO A 139 0.30 -15.60 -3.23
C PRO A 139 -0.07 -14.66 -4.38
N GLY A 140 -0.37 -15.22 -5.55
CA GLY A 140 -1.14 -14.49 -6.56
C GLY A 140 -2.56 -14.24 -6.06
N SER A 141 -3.36 -13.49 -6.82
CA SER A 141 -4.79 -13.37 -6.53
C SER A 141 -5.60 -13.83 -7.74
N PRO A 142 -6.71 -14.57 -7.56
CA PRO A 142 -7.63 -14.89 -8.66
C PRO A 142 -8.21 -13.66 -9.37
N MET A 143 -8.12 -12.47 -8.76
CA MET A 143 -8.69 -11.20 -9.26
C MET A 143 -7.66 -10.26 -9.91
N GLY A 144 -6.48 -10.75 -10.35
CA GLY A 144 -5.64 -9.99 -11.27
C GLY A 144 -4.14 -10.06 -10.99
N HIS A 145 -3.72 -10.10 -9.74
CA HIS A 145 -2.28 -10.13 -9.42
C HIS A 145 -1.61 -11.44 -9.85
N LEU A 146 -0.52 -11.31 -10.60
CA LEU A 146 0.32 -12.43 -11.02
C LEU A 146 0.81 -13.26 -9.81
N PRO A 147 1.00 -14.58 -9.98
CA PRO A 147 1.65 -15.39 -8.96
C PRO A 147 3.07 -14.89 -8.64
N GLY A 148 3.46 -14.98 -7.37
CA GLY A 148 4.78 -14.55 -6.87
C GLY A 148 5.97 -14.94 -7.76
N PRO A 149 6.08 -16.19 -8.25
CA PRO A 149 7.20 -16.60 -9.11
C PRO A 149 7.34 -15.78 -10.40
N TYR A 150 6.23 -15.42 -11.05
CA TYR A 150 6.26 -14.60 -12.25
C TYR A 150 6.71 -13.17 -11.94
N ARG A 151 6.19 -12.59 -10.86
CA ARG A 151 6.56 -11.24 -10.40
C ARG A 151 8.03 -11.16 -10.03
N ALA A 152 8.53 -12.15 -9.29
CA ALA A 152 9.93 -12.27 -8.90
C ALA A 152 10.88 -12.30 -10.10
N GLN A 153 10.55 -13.08 -11.14
CA GLN A 153 11.36 -13.08 -12.37
C GLN A 153 11.27 -11.75 -13.11
N ASN A 154 10.06 -11.18 -13.20
CA ASN A 154 9.82 -9.96 -13.95
C ASN A 154 10.57 -8.75 -13.35
N ILE A 155 10.56 -8.60 -12.03
CA ILE A 155 11.30 -7.49 -11.40
C ILE A 155 12.82 -7.60 -11.59
N ILE A 156 13.38 -8.81 -11.68
CA ILE A 156 14.82 -9.00 -11.95
C ILE A 156 15.14 -8.50 -13.36
N ASN A 157 14.29 -8.83 -14.33
CA ASN A 157 14.48 -8.43 -15.73
C ASN A 157 14.40 -6.90 -15.88
N CYS A 158 13.49 -6.25 -15.15
CA CYS A 158 13.21 -4.83 -15.31
C CYS A 158 14.07 -3.89 -14.44
N ALA A 159 14.64 -4.36 -13.33
CA ALA A 159 15.37 -3.49 -12.39
C ALA A 159 16.62 -2.81 -13.00
N LEU A 160 17.16 -3.33 -14.10
CA LEU A 160 18.38 -2.84 -14.76
C LEU A 160 18.14 -2.42 -16.22
N SER A 161 16.88 -2.37 -16.65
CA SER A 161 16.47 -1.89 -17.98
C SER A 161 16.16 -0.39 -17.92
#